data_AF-A0A3B9H1D7-F1
#
_entry.id   AF-A0A3B9H1D7-F1
#
_cell.length_a   1.000
_cell.length_b   1.000
_cell.length_c   1.000
_cell.angle_alpha   90.00
_cell.angle_beta   90.00
_cell.angle_gamma   90.00
#
_symmetry.space_group_name_H-M   'P 1'
#
loop_
_entity.id
_entity.type
_entity.pdbx_description
1 polymer ?
#
loop_
_entity_poly.entity_id
_entity_poly.type
_entity_poly.pdbx_seq_one_letter_code
_entity_poly.pdbx_strand_id
1 'polypeptide(L)'
;MGAKIATPDAVMRMDVVTGMTAWVTGDPIEGVFLVLPLSPAGEQAVRDGTYCPADPAPAHLAWQGRDVAGVYIGVYAGATKEARRAVMTAAAVMRMDQFAAVPTFARGATDDGKRSMASLGFSPLEGGLPDLWVQEGFSSGSEAA
;
A
#
# COMPACT_ATOMS: atom_id res chain seq x y z
N MET A 1 10.18 13.15 -12.18
CA MET A 1 8.92 13.92 -12.10
C MET A 1 8.16 13.39 -10.88
N GLY A 2 7.86 14.25 -9.90
CA GLY A 2 7.35 13.82 -8.58
C GLY A 2 5.97 13.15 -8.67
N ALA A 3 5.69 12.21 -7.76
CA ALA A 3 4.36 11.62 -7.64
C ALA A 3 3.34 12.71 -7.27
N LYS A 4 2.16 12.69 -7.90
CA LYS A 4 1.07 13.61 -7.53
C LYS A 4 0.58 13.26 -6.12
N ILE A 5 0.39 14.27 -5.29
CA ILE A 5 -0.24 14.11 -3.97
C ILE A 5 -1.76 13.97 -4.19
N ALA A 6 -2.40 13.04 -3.48
CA ALA A 6 -3.85 12.88 -3.53
C ALA A 6 -4.58 14.14 -3.03
N THR A 7 -5.70 14.49 -3.67
CA THR A 7 -6.56 15.57 -3.17
C THR A 7 -7.41 15.07 -1.99
N PRO A 8 -7.91 15.97 -1.11
CA PRO A 8 -8.84 15.58 -0.04
C PRO A 8 -10.07 14.83 -0.57
N ASP A 9 -10.63 15.25 -1.71
CA ASP A 9 -11.76 14.58 -2.33
C ASP A 9 -11.42 13.16 -2.82
N ALA A 10 -10.20 12.95 -3.33
CA ALA A 10 -9.76 11.61 -3.73
C ALA A 10 -9.64 10.69 -2.52
N VAL A 11 -9.06 11.18 -1.42
CA VAL A 11 -8.96 10.43 -0.16
C VAL A 11 -10.34 10.08 0.38
N MET A 12 -11.29 11.02 0.35
CA MET A 12 -12.67 10.77 0.77
C MET A 12 -13.35 9.69 -0.09
N ARG A 13 -13.17 9.71 -1.41
CA ARG A 13 -13.69 8.65 -2.29
C ARG A 13 -13.08 7.28 -1.99
N MET A 14 -11.77 7.22 -1.75
CA MET A 14 -11.09 5.99 -1.36
C MET A 14 -11.68 5.44 -0.05
N ASP A 15 -11.92 6.31 0.94
CA ASP A 15 -12.53 5.93 2.22
C ASP A 15 -13.95 5.39 2.07
N VAL A 16 -14.80 6.07 1.29
CA VAL A 16 -16.16 5.60 0.99
C VAL A 16 -16.17 4.20 0.38
N VAL A 17 -15.21 3.90 -0.51
CA VAL A 17 -15.13 2.60 -1.18
C VAL A 17 -14.51 1.53 -0.29
N THR A 18 -13.39 1.81 0.37
CA THR A 18 -12.59 0.78 1.06
C THR A 18 -12.90 0.65 2.55
N GLY A 19 -13.34 1.72 3.21
CA GLY A 19 -13.53 1.81 4.66
C GLY A 19 -12.25 1.70 5.50
N MET A 20 -11.05 1.75 4.89
CA MET A 20 -9.77 1.43 5.56
C MET A 20 -8.62 2.38 5.18
N THR A 21 -8.94 3.54 4.60
CA THR A 21 -8.02 4.31 3.75
C THR A 21 -6.83 4.94 4.47
N ALA A 22 -6.99 5.54 5.66
CA ALA A 22 -5.95 6.41 6.23
C ALA A 22 -5.72 6.21 7.73
N TRP A 23 -4.44 6.22 8.12
CA TRP A 23 -4.00 6.04 9.49
C TRP A 23 -3.04 7.16 9.87
N VAL A 24 -3.24 7.71 11.06
CA VAL A 24 -2.47 8.85 11.59
C VAL A 24 -1.82 8.44 12.91
N THR A 25 -0.59 8.89 13.13
CA THR A 25 0.21 8.60 14.34
C THR A 25 0.77 9.89 14.95
N GLY A 26 0.95 9.90 16.27
CA GLY A 26 1.49 11.04 17.04
C GLY A 26 0.44 11.99 17.60
N ASP A 27 0.83 12.77 18.61
CA ASP A 27 0.09 13.94 19.12
C ASP A 27 1.09 15.07 19.47
N PRO A 28 1.23 16.14 18.64
CA PRO A 28 0.48 16.41 17.41
C PRO A 28 0.79 15.39 16.29
N ILE A 29 0.08 15.45 15.15
CA ILE A 29 0.26 14.49 14.04
C ILE A 29 1.72 14.47 13.56
N GLU A 30 2.35 13.30 13.69
CA GLU A 30 3.76 13.08 13.33
C GLU A 30 3.92 12.14 12.13
N GLY A 31 2.91 11.37 11.74
CA GLY A 31 3.01 10.49 10.58
C GLY A 31 1.67 10.02 10.05
N VAL A 32 1.61 9.82 8.72
CA VAL A 32 0.41 9.33 8.02
C VAL A 32 0.78 8.15 7.12
N PHE A 33 -0.14 7.23 6.91
CA PHE A 33 -0.04 6.27 5.82
C PHE A 33 -1.43 5.83 5.35
N LEU A 34 -1.48 5.36 4.11
CA LEU A 34 -2.66 4.81 3.49
C LEU A 34 -2.48 3.32 3.22
N VAL A 35 -3.54 2.57 3.46
CA VAL A 35 -3.66 1.16 3.08
C VAL A 35 -4.89 1.05 2.20
N LEU A 36 -4.69 0.69 0.93
CA LEU A 36 -5.76 0.60 -0.06
C LEU A 36 -5.94 -0.85 -0.50
N PRO A 37 -6.96 -1.55 -0.01
CA PRO A 37 -7.38 -2.84 -0.56
C PRO A 37 -7.75 -2.69 -2.04
N LEU A 38 -7.22 -3.58 -2.88
CA LEU A 38 -7.40 -3.58 -4.33
C LEU A 38 -8.35 -4.69 -4.76
N SER A 39 -9.20 -4.38 -5.72
CA SER A 39 -9.95 -5.39 -6.48
C SER A 39 -9.00 -6.15 -7.41
N PRO A 40 -9.44 -7.25 -8.05
CA PRO A 40 -8.63 -7.93 -9.09
C PRO A 40 -8.19 -6.98 -10.21
N ALA A 41 -9.07 -6.08 -10.64
CA ALA A 41 -8.74 -5.09 -11.67
C ALA A 41 -7.69 -4.09 -11.18
N GLY A 42 -7.74 -3.69 -9.91
CA GLY A 42 -6.75 -2.78 -9.33
C GLY A 42 -5.39 -3.42 -9.12
N GLU A 43 -5.36 -4.68 -8.70
CA GLU A 43 -4.13 -5.47 -8.59
C GLU A 43 -3.42 -5.56 -9.94
N GLN A 44 -4.16 -5.90 -11.00
CA GLN A 44 -3.64 -5.93 -12.36
C GLN A 44 -3.14 -4.55 -12.81
N ALA A 45 -3.93 -3.49 -12.55
CA ALA A 45 -3.56 -2.12 -12.90
C ALA A 45 -2.26 -1.66 -12.20
N VAL A 46 -1.97 -2.17 -11.00
CA VAL A 46 -0.71 -1.87 -10.32
C VAL A 46 0.46 -2.55 -11.03
N ARG A 47 0.28 -3.82 -11.44
CA ARG A 47 1.33 -4.59 -12.13
C ARG A 47 1.64 -4.08 -13.53
N ASP A 48 0.64 -3.57 -14.26
CA ASP A 48 0.82 -3.04 -15.61
C ASP A 48 1.11 -1.52 -15.66
N GLY A 49 1.12 -0.87 -14.49
CA GLY A 49 1.49 0.53 -14.33
C GLY A 49 0.38 1.53 -14.68
N THR A 50 -0.85 1.07 -14.95
CA THR A 50 -2.00 1.95 -15.24
C THR A 50 -2.69 2.48 -13.98
N TYR A 51 -2.38 1.94 -12.80
CA TYR A 51 -2.92 2.41 -11.52
C TYR A 51 -2.47 3.84 -11.19
N CYS A 52 -3.38 4.68 -10.70
CA CYS A 52 -3.06 6.02 -10.24
C CYS A 52 -3.17 6.09 -8.70
N PRO A 53 -2.06 6.05 -7.94
CA PRO A 53 -2.14 6.09 -6.47
C PRO A 53 -2.79 7.33 -5.88
N ALA A 54 -2.68 8.46 -6.57
CA ALA A 54 -3.20 9.74 -6.10
C ALA A 54 -4.72 9.87 -6.28
N ASP A 55 -5.29 9.12 -7.23
CA ASP A 55 -6.71 9.14 -7.56
C ASP A 55 -7.06 7.84 -8.32
N PRO A 56 -7.11 6.70 -7.62
CA PRO A 56 -7.38 5.41 -8.24
C PRO A 56 -8.82 5.38 -8.74
N ALA A 57 -9.03 4.75 -9.90
CA ALA A 57 -10.38 4.50 -10.38
C ALA A 57 -11.16 3.68 -9.34
N PRO A 58 -12.44 3.97 -9.07
CA PRO A 58 -13.23 3.23 -8.09
C PRO A 58 -13.22 1.72 -8.32
N ALA A 59 -13.19 1.28 -9.59
CA ALA A 59 -13.13 -0.13 -9.96
C ALA A 59 -11.82 -0.83 -9.56
N HIS A 60 -10.75 -0.08 -9.26
CA HIS A 60 -9.47 -0.63 -8.80
C HIS A 60 -9.46 -0.90 -7.28
N LEU A 61 -10.41 -0.33 -6.54
CA LEU A 61 -10.47 -0.49 -5.10
C LEU A 61 -11.42 -1.64 -4.73
N ALA A 62 -11.03 -2.42 -3.73
CA ALA A 62 -11.91 -3.44 -3.17
C ALA A 62 -12.96 -2.77 -2.29
N TRP A 63 -14.23 -3.16 -2.47
CA TRP A 63 -15.35 -2.55 -1.76
C TRP A 63 -15.45 -3.12 -0.34
N GLN A 64 -15.15 -2.31 0.67
CA GLN A 64 -15.32 -2.62 2.09
C GLN A 64 -14.76 -4.01 2.47
N GLY A 65 -13.54 -4.32 2.02
CA GLY A 65 -12.86 -5.58 2.33
C GLY A 65 -13.35 -6.81 1.54
N ARG A 66 -14.27 -6.66 0.59
CA ARG A 66 -14.70 -7.75 -0.30
C ARG A 66 -13.82 -7.85 -1.53
N ASP A 67 -13.58 -9.08 -1.99
CA ASP A 67 -12.81 -9.40 -3.21
C ASP A 67 -11.42 -8.75 -3.25
N VAL A 68 -10.75 -8.71 -2.09
CA VAL A 68 -9.39 -8.17 -1.98
C VAL A 68 -8.44 -9.10 -2.71
N ALA A 69 -7.88 -8.64 -3.82
CA ALA A 69 -6.88 -9.36 -4.61
C ALA A 69 -5.45 -8.91 -4.31
N GLY A 70 -5.31 -7.75 -3.65
CA GLY A 70 -4.02 -7.18 -3.29
C GLY A 70 -4.20 -5.94 -2.42
N VAL A 71 -3.10 -5.35 -1.99
CA VAL A 71 -3.10 -4.10 -1.24
C VAL A 71 -2.04 -3.15 -1.78
N TYR A 72 -2.40 -1.89 -1.98
CA TYR A 72 -1.42 -0.82 -2.23
C TYR A 72 -1.19 -0.02 -0.95
N ILE A 73 0.05 0.04 -0.48
CA ILE A 73 0.46 0.87 0.66
C ILE A 73 1.06 2.18 0.13
N GLY A 74 0.33 3.27 0.37
CA GLY A 74 0.83 4.62 0.16
C GLY A 74 1.39 5.17 1.47
N VAL A 75 2.71 5.26 1.62
CA VAL A 75 3.30 5.83 2.83
C VAL A 75 3.35 7.36 2.71
N TYR A 76 2.70 8.07 3.65
CA TYR A 76 2.66 9.52 3.71
C TYR A 76 3.48 10.04 4.90
N ALA A 77 4.79 10.15 4.71
CA ALA A 77 5.72 10.96 5.51
C ALA A 77 5.58 10.93 7.06
N GLY A 78 6.62 10.47 7.75
CA GLY A 78 6.82 10.80 9.16
C GLY A 78 7.65 12.09 9.31
N ALA A 79 7.26 12.98 10.22
CA ALA A 79 7.94 14.25 10.51
C ALA A 79 9.33 14.05 11.14
N THR A 80 9.52 12.94 11.86
CA THR A 80 10.78 12.57 12.52
C THR A 80 11.27 11.19 12.05
N LYS A 81 12.48 10.79 12.45
CA LYS A 81 12.98 9.43 12.18
C LYS A 81 12.15 8.39 12.94
N GLU A 82 11.79 8.71 14.17
CA GLU A 82 10.97 7.91 15.07
C GLU A 82 9.56 7.72 14.49
N ALA A 83 8.93 8.81 14.01
CA ALA A 83 7.62 8.76 13.37
C ALA A 83 7.64 7.92 12.08
N ARG A 84 8.68 8.08 11.24
CA ARG A 84 8.85 7.21 10.05
C ARG A 84 8.96 5.74 10.43
N ARG A 85 9.70 5.41 11.49
CA ARG A 85 9.82 4.04 11.99
C ARG A 85 8.48 3.51 12.51
N ALA A 86 7.72 4.34 13.22
CA ALA A 86 6.39 3.98 13.72
C ALA A 86 5.42 3.70 12.57
N VAL A 87 5.38 4.57 11.54
CA VAL A 87 4.58 4.38 10.33
C VAL A 87 4.94 3.08 9.61
N MET A 88 6.23 2.81 9.41
CA MET A 88 6.67 1.56 8.77
C MET A 88 6.30 0.32 9.60
N THR A 89 6.37 0.42 10.93
CA THR A 89 5.98 -0.67 11.83
C THR A 89 4.48 -0.93 11.75
N ALA A 90 3.65 0.13 11.80
CA ALA A 90 2.20 0.02 11.69
C ALA A 90 1.79 -0.59 10.33
N ALA A 91 2.39 -0.13 9.24
CA ALA A 91 2.16 -0.69 7.90
C ALA A 91 2.54 -2.18 7.82
N ALA A 92 3.66 -2.57 8.44
CA ALA A 92 4.07 -3.97 8.49
C ALA A 92 3.11 -4.84 9.32
N VAL A 93 2.65 -4.36 10.48
CA VAL A 93 1.66 -5.07 11.32
C VAL A 93 0.35 -5.23 10.57
N MET A 94 -0.19 -4.16 9.98
CA MET A 94 -1.43 -4.23 9.20
C MET A 94 -1.33 -5.23 8.05
N ARG A 95 -0.22 -5.21 7.32
CA ARG A 95 0.05 -6.18 6.26
C ARG A 95 0.00 -7.61 6.78
N MET A 96 0.69 -7.91 7.88
CA MET A 96 0.76 -9.26 8.42
C MET A 96 -0.56 -9.74 9.05
N ASP A 97 -1.28 -8.86 9.72
CA ASP A 97 -2.50 -9.22 10.47
C ASP A 97 -3.72 -9.33 9.55
N GLN A 98 -3.83 -8.44 8.55
CA GLN A 98 -5.05 -8.30 7.76
C GLN A 98 -4.90 -8.75 6.30
N PHE A 99 -3.69 -8.73 5.75
CA PHE A 99 -3.46 -8.87 4.31
C PHE A 99 -2.37 -9.87 3.94
N ALA A 100 -1.98 -10.74 4.88
CA ALA A 100 -0.91 -11.72 4.67
C ALA A 100 -1.16 -12.64 3.46
N ALA A 101 -2.42 -12.93 3.14
CA ALA A 101 -2.80 -13.86 2.07
C ALA A 101 -2.72 -13.26 0.65
N VAL A 102 -2.56 -11.93 0.51
CA VAL A 102 -2.61 -11.24 -0.77
C VAL A 102 -1.32 -10.45 -1.04
N PRO A 103 -0.94 -10.22 -2.32
CA PRO A 103 0.20 -9.39 -2.64
C PRO A 103 0.03 -7.98 -2.11
N THR A 104 1.12 -7.42 -1.59
CA THR A 104 1.18 -6.03 -1.14
C THR A 104 2.20 -5.27 -1.97
N PHE A 105 1.79 -4.10 -2.45
CA PHE A 105 2.57 -3.23 -3.31
C PHE A 105 2.88 -1.92 -2.61
N ALA A 106 4.08 -1.38 -2.83
CA ALA A 106 4.49 -0.07 -2.34
C ALA A 106 5.52 0.56 -3.28
N ARG A 107 5.72 1.87 -3.17
CA ARG A 107 6.74 2.60 -3.93
C ARG A 107 7.94 3.00 -3.07
N GLY A 108 9.13 2.67 -3.56
CA GLY A 108 10.40 3.11 -2.99
C GLY A 108 10.88 4.42 -3.59
N ALA A 109 10.20 5.52 -3.29
CA ALA A 109 10.48 6.81 -3.94
C ALA A 109 11.89 7.38 -3.66
N THR A 110 12.59 6.85 -2.65
CA THR A 110 13.96 7.26 -2.27
C THR A 110 14.85 6.03 -2.11
N ASP A 111 16.17 6.21 -2.19
CA ASP A 111 17.12 5.11 -1.98
C ASP A 111 16.99 4.49 -0.58
N ASP A 112 16.74 5.31 0.42
CA ASP A 112 16.44 4.85 1.79
C ASP A 112 15.16 4.00 1.84
N GLY A 113 14.13 4.42 1.10
CA GLY A 113 12.88 3.67 0.94
C GLY A 113 13.12 2.32 0.27
N LYS A 114 13.89 2.27 -0.82
CA LYS A 114 14.26 1.04 -1.54
C LYS A 114 15.01 0.07 -0.62
N ARG A 115 16.00 0.55 0.13
CA ARG A 115 16.74 -0.28 1.11
C ARG A 115 15.83 -0.83 2.20
N SER A 116 14.91 -0.01 2.70
CA SER A 116 13.97 -0.42 3.75
C SER A 116 12.99 -1.50 3.25
N MET A 117 12.49 -1.37 2.02
CA MET A 117 11.60 -2.38 1.43
C MET A 117 12.33 -3.72 1.23
N ALA A 118 13.57 -3.69 0.73
CA ALA A 118 14.38 -4.89 0.61
C ALA A 118 14.59 -5.59 1.96
N SER A 119 14.88 -4.86 3.04
CA SER A 119 15.04 -5.47 4.37
C SER A 119 13.72 -6.00 4.96
N LEU A 120 12.57 -5.55 4.46
CA LEU A 120 11.24 -6.04 4.83
C LEU A 120 10.78 -7.22 3.96
N GLY A 121 11.61 -7.69 3.02
CA GLY A 121 11.32 -8.83 2.16
C GLY A 121 10.48 -8.51 0.94
N PHE A 122 10.36 -7.24 0.56
CA PHE A 122 9.84 -6.87 -0.74
C PHE A 122 10.91 -7.05 -1.82
N SER A 123 10.45 -7.31 -3.03
CA SER A 123 11.26 -7.37 -4.25
C SER A 123 10.83 -6.27 -5.22
N PRO A 124 11.76 -5.71 -6.02
CA PRO A 124 11.38 -4.77 -7.07
C PRO A 124 10.48 -5.46 -8.11
N LEU A 125 9.47 -4.73 -8.61
CA LEU A 125 8.57 -5.20 -9.66
C LEU A 125 8.74 -4.31 -10.90
N GLU A 126 9.17 -4.90 -12.00
CA GLU A 126 9.27 -4.23 -13.29
C GLU A 126 7.93 -4.23 -14.05
N GLY A 127 7.78 -3.31 -15.00
CA GLY A 127 6.57 -3.20 -15.84
C GLY A 127 5.40 -2.44 -15.19
N GLY A 128 5.39 -2.32 -13.86
CA GLY A 128 4.40 -1.53 -13.13
C GLY A 128 4.76 -0.05 -12.97
N LEU A 129 4.31 0.54 -11.87
CA LEU A 129 4.65 1.93 -11.51
C LEU A 129 6.17 2.12 -11.33
N PRO A 130 6.71 3.35 -11.51
CA PRO A 130 8.12 3.62 -11.24
C PRO A 130 8.49 3.29 -9.79
N ASP A 131 9.63 2.62 -9.57
CA ASP A 131 10.08 2.20 -8.24
C ASP A 131 9.04 1.36 -7.47
N LEU A 132 8.24 0.55 -8.17
CA LEU A 132 7.27 -0.36 -7.57
C LEU A 132 7.97 -1.58 -6.97
N TRP A 133 7.52 -1.96 -5.79
CA TRP A 133 7.97 -3.14 -5.08
C TRP A 133 6.76 -3.95 -4.65
N VAL A 134 6.94 -5.26 -4.64
CA VAL A 134 5.92 -6.23 -4.24
C VAL A 134 6.50 -7.18 -3.22
N GLN A 135 5.68 -7.55 -2.25
CA GLN A 135 5.89 -8.76 -1.48
C GLN A 135 4.62 -9.58 -1.65
N GLU A 136 4.76 -10.73 -2.30
CA GLU A 136 3.65 -11.62 -2.63
C GLU A 136 2.94 -12.11 -1.36
N GLY A 137 1.70 -12.55 -1.51
CA GLY A 137 0.94 -13.15 -0.42
C GLY A 137 1.61 -14.44 0.06
N PHE A 138 1.51 -14.73 1.35
CA PHE A 138 1.88 -16.03 1.87
C PHE A 138 0.83 -17.02 1.38
N SER A 139 1.20 -17.87 0.41
CA SER A 139 0.41 -19.06 0.13
C SER A 139 0.44 -19.93 1.38
N SER A 140 -0.73 -20.22 1.95
CA SER A 140 -0.87 -21.41 2.78
C SER A 140 -0.53 -22.58 1.86
N GLY A 141 0.63 -23.20 2.06
CA GLY A 141 0.98 -24.42 1.32
C GLY A 141 -0.17 -25.43 1.42
N SER A 142 -0.62 -25.87 0.26
CA SER A 142 -1.32 -27.13 -0.09
C SER A 142 -1.70 -28.08 1.05
N GLU A 143 -2.95 -28.57 0.97
CA GLU A 143 -3.51 -29.80 1.54
C GLU A 143 -2.54 -30.70 2.32
N ALA A 144 -2.82 -30.89 3.61
CA ALA A 144 -2.35 -32.05 4.35
C ALA A 144 -3.34 -33.21 4.15
N ALA A 145 -2.91 -34.16 3.32
CA ALA A 145 -3.18 -35.61 3.28
C ALA A 145 -4.56 -36.15 3.69
#